data_AF-A0A1G4IWM6-F1
#
_entry.id   AF-A0A1G4IWM6-F1
#
_cell.length_a   1.000
_cell.length_b   1.000
_cell.length_c   1.000
_cell.angle_alpha   90.00
_cell.angle_beta   90.00
_cell.angle_gamma   90.00
#
_symmetry.space_group_name_H-M   'P 1'
#
loop_
_entity.id
_entity.type
_entity.pdbx_description
1 polymer ?
#
loop_
_entity_poly.entity_id
_entity_poly.type
_entity_poly.pdbx_seq_one_letter_code
_entity_poly.pdbx_strand_id
1 'polypeptide(L)'
;MVVLNPNNWHWVDKNTLPWTERYMEKLEIESEKFRILRVEQVSGDSNVSQRKGKVICYFDLNLGFQVEVLEEDQQVSEGRVTVPEFMHDEQDFLIQTEGFGGHSRLVEQDFVPLLRAALCRYQDALIAEHSTDLQQ
;
A
#
# COMPACT_ATOMS: atom_id res chain seq x y z
N MET A 1 -1.64 -25.88 -22.23
CA MET A 1 -2.11 -25.22 -23.47
C MET A 1 -2.20 -23.74 -23.14
N VAL A 2 -1.21 -22.94 -23.53
CA VAL A 2 -1.20 -21.49 -23.26
C VAL A 2 -2.23 -20.86 -24.20
N VAL A 3 -3.20 -20.16 -23.64
CA VAL A 3 -4.12 -19.32 -24.42
C VAL A 3 -3.31 -18.09 -24.82
N LEU A 4 -2.78 -18.07 -26.04
CA LEU A 4 -2.20 -16.85 -26.59
C LEU A 4 -3.31 -15.79 -26.67
N ASN A 5 -3.02 -14.56 -26.23
CA ASN A 5 -3.84 -13.37 -26.44
C ASN A 5 -3.25 -12.56 -27.62
N PRO A 6 -3.32 -13.04 -28.87
CA PRO A 6 -2.72 -12.35 -30.00
C PRO A 6 -3.32 -10.96 -30.13
N ASN A 7 -2.45 -9.95 -30.27
CA ASN A 7 -2.78 -8.52 -30.34
C ASN A 7 -3.41 -7.91 -29.06
N ASN A 8 -3.43 -8.64 -27.94
CA ASN A 8 -3.94 -8.15 -26.66
C ASN A 8 -5.39 -7.62 -26.73
N TRP A 9 -6.23 -8.33 -27.50
CA TRP A 9 -7.63 -7.95 -27.74
C TRP A 9 -8.61 -8.48 -26.69
N HIS A 10 -8.26 -9.54 -25.97
CA HIS A 10 -9.02 -9.99 -24.80
C HIS A 10 -8.53 -9.28 -23.54
N TRP A 11 -9.47 -8.93 -22.68
CA TRP A 11 -9.16 -8.37 -21.37
C TRP A 11 -8.51 -9.46 -20.53
N VAL A 12 -7.29 -9.22 -20.09
CA VAL A 12 -6.66 -10.00 -19.02
C VAL A 12 -6.81 -9.18 -17.76
N ASP A 13 -7.53 -9.70 -16.79
CA ASP A 13 -7.69 -9.11 -15.46
C ASP A 13 -7.06 -10.08 -14.45
N LYS A 14 -6.10 -9.58 -13.68
CA LYS A 14 -5.38 -10.32 -12.65
C LYS A 14 -5.72 -9.68 -11.31
N ASN A 15 -6.30 -10.47 -10.41
CA ASN A 15 -6.42 -10.09 -9.01
C ASN A 15 -5.01 -10.01 -8.39
N THR A 16 -4.66 -8.83 -7.89
CA THR A 16 -3.37 -8.52 -7.27
C THR A 16 -3.45 -8.33 -5.76
N LEU A 17 -4.63 -8.47 -5.15
CA LEU A 17 -4.81 -8.36 -3.70
C LEU A 17 -3.83 -9.24 -2.89
N PRO A 18 -3.56 -10.52 -3.25
CA PRO A 18 -2.59 -11.33 -2.52
C PRO A 18 -1.15 -10.81 -2.63
N TRP A 19 -0.82 -10.09 -3.70
CA TRP A 19 0.48 -9.42 -3.83
C TRP A 19 0.49 -8.13 -3.00
N THR A 20 -0.60 -7.36 -3.03
CA THR A 20 -0.79 -6.16 -2.21
C THR A 20 -0.63 -6.45 -0.73
N GLU A 21 -1.26 -7.51 -0.21
CA GLU A 21 -1.09 -7.95 1.19
C GLU A 21 0.39 -8.11 1.55
N ARG A 22 1.14 -8.86 0.73
CA ARG A 22 2.58 -9.09 0.94
C ARG A 22 3.42 -7.83 0.77
N TYR A 23 3.02 -6.93 -0.11
CA TYR A 23 3.70 -5.65 -0.30
C TYR A 23 3.53 -4.78 0.95
N MET A 24 2.30 -4.69 1.48
CA MET A 24 2.02 -3.90 2.68
C MET A 24 2.72 -4.48 3.92
N GLU A 25 2.82 -5.81 4.03
CA GLU A 25 3.59 -6.47 5.11
C GLU A 25 5.07 -6.11 5.10
N LYS A 26 5.62 -5.77 3.93
CA LYS A 26 7.02 -5.38 3.72
C LYS A 26 7.19 -3.87 3.56
N LEU A 27 6.15 -3.09 3.85
CA LEU A 27 6.21 -1.64 3.70
C LEU A 27 7.17 -1.08 4.75
N GLU A 28 8.35 -0.67 4.31
CA GLU A 28 9.35 -0.05 5.18
C GLU A 28 9.20 1.48 5.13
N ILE A 29 9.20 2.10 6.31
CA ILE A 29 9.27 3.55 6.47
C ILE A 29 10.65 3.87 7.04
N GLU A 30 11.41 4.68 6.32
CA GLU A 30 12.72 5.17 6.78
C GLU A 30 12.52 6.21 7.90
N SER A 31 12.50 5.74 9.15
CA SER A 31 12.41 6.59 10.34
C SER A 31 13.05 5.92 11.55
N GLU A 32 13.82 6.68 12.33
CA GLU A 32 14.34 6.24 13.63
C GLU A 32 13.29 6.32 14.74
N LYS A 33 12.22 7.11 14.54
CA LYS A 33 11.19 7.39 15.55
C LYS A 33 9.92 6.55 15.40
N PHE A 34 9.73 5.90 14.26
CA PHE A 34 8.50 5.18 13.97
C PHE A 34 8.81 3.86 13.30
N ARG A 35 8.09 2.81 13.70
CA ARG A 35 8.18 1.50 13.06
C ARG A 35 6.78 0.90 12.90
N ILE A 36 6.51 0.32 11.74
CA ILE A 36 5.32 -0.50 11.54
C ILE A 36 5.58 -1.87 12.18
N LEU A 37 4.81 -2.23 13.22
CA LEU A 37 4.91 -3.55 13.85
C LEU A 37 4.35 -4.64 12.94
N ARG A 38 3.15 -4.38 12.42
CA ARG A 38 2.41 -5.32 11.57
C ARG A 38 1.29 -4.61 10.83
N VAL A 39 0.85 -5.26 9.76
CA VAL A 39 -0.37 -4.91 9.05
C VAL A 39 -1.51 -5.66 9.71
N GLU A 40 -2.52 -4.93 10.18
CA GLU A 40 -3.72 -5.50 10.78
C GLU A 40 -4.77 -5.85 9.73
N GLN A 41 -4.82 -5.07 8.65
CA GLN A 41 -5.86 -5.20 7.64
C GLN A 41 -5.35 -4.73 6.27
N VAL A 42 -5.61 -5.53 5.25
CA VAL A 42 -5.61 -5.13 3.84
C VAL A 42 -6.85 -5.75 3.25
N SER A 43 -7.79 -4.92 2.81
CA SER A 43 -9.07 -5.40 2.27
C SER A 43 -9.56 -4.46 1.18
N GLY A 44 -10.41 -4.95 0.29
CA GLY A 44 -10.90 -4.21 -0.86
C GLY A 44 -10.51 -4.93 -2.15
N ASP A 45 -10.40 -4.17 -3.23
CA ASP A 45 -10.15 -4.67 -4.57
C ASP A 45 -8.80 -4.15 -5.07
N SER A 46 -8.00 -5.04 -5.67
CA SER A 46 -6.77 -4.64 -6.35
C SER A 46 -6.56 -5.55 -7.54
N ASN A 47 -6.42 -4.92 -8.71
CA ASN A 47 -6.33 -5.61 -9.97
C ASN A 47 -5.40 -4.90 -10.92
N VAL A 48 -4.81 -5.69 -11.81
CA VAL A 48 -4.02 -5.20 -12.94
C VAL A 48 -4.57 -5.79 -14.22
N SER A 49 -4.70 -4.96 -15.25
CA SER A 49 -5.15 -5.36 -16.57
C SER A 49 -4.21 -4.84 -17.65
N GLN A 50 -4.21 -5.52 -18.80
CA GLN A 50 -3.47 -5.08 -19.98
C GLN A 50 -4.42 -4.69 -21.09
N ARG A 51 -4.25 -3.48 -21.62
CA ARG A 51 -5.04 -2.97 -22.74
C ARG A 51 -4.14 -2.30 -23.76
N LYS A 52 -4.18 -2.76 -25.02
CA LYS A 52 -3.39 -2.19 -26.13
C LYS A 52 -1.89 -2.10 -25.80
N GLY A 53 -1.35 -3.10 -25.09
CA GLY A 53 0.07 -3.13 -24.68
C GLY A 53 0.42 -2.20 -23.53
N LYS A 54 -0.55 -1.51 -22.92
CA LYS A 54 -0.37 -0.75 -21.67
C LYS A 54 -0.91 -1.54 -20.50
N VAL A 55 -0.15 -1.57 -19.42
CA VAL A 55 -0.59 -2.09 -18.13
C VAL A 55 -1.33 -0.97 -17.40
N ILE A 56 -2.52 -1.28 -16.92
CA ILE A 56 -3.35 -0.39 -16.10
C ILE A 56 -3.61 -1.11 -14.78
N CYS A 57 -3.64 -0.37 -13.68
CA CYS A 57 -4.08 -0.89 -12.40
C CYS A 57 -5.35 -0.17 -11.99
N TYR A 58 -6.13 -0.83 -11.13
CA TYR A 58 -7.19 -0.20 -10.38
C TYR A 58 -7.20 -0.86 -9.00
N PHE A 59 -7.33 -0.04 -7.98
CA PHE A 59 -7.43 -0.52 -6.62
C PHE A 59 -8.27 0.45 -5.79
N ASP A 60 -8.95 -0.12 -4.81
CA ASP A 60 -9.66 0.55 -3.74
C ASP A 60 -9.44 -0.29 -2.49
N LEU A 61 -8.63 0.23 -1.57
CA LEU A 61 -8.10 -0.52 -0.45
C LEU A 61 -8.39 0.18 0.88
N ASN A 62 -8.83 -0.62 1.84
CA ASN A 62 -8.85 -0.28 3.25
C ASN A 62 -7.64 -0.94 3.93
N LEU A 63 -6.77 -0.10 4.48
CA LEU A 63 -5.50 -0.50 5.10
C LEU A 63 -5.52 -0.19 6.59
N GLY A 64 -4.99 -1.10 7.40
CA GLY A 64 -4.79 -0.93 8.83
C GLY A 64 -3.40 -1.37 9.24
N PHE A 65 -2.70 -0.51 9.96
CA PHE A 65 -1.33 -0.71 10.43
C PHE A 65 -1.26 -0.53 11.94
N GLN A 66 -0.48 -1.37 12.61
CA GLN A 66 -0.06 -1.15 13.98
C GLN A 66 1.34 -0.54 13.97
N VAL A 67 1.51 0.60 14.64
CA VAL A 67 2.71 1.43 14.58
C VAL A 67 3.21 1.72 15.98
N GLU A 68 4.51 1.56 16.21
CA GLU A 68 5.20 2.02 17.41
C GLU A 68 5.91 3.35 17.18
N VAL A 69 5.93 4.14 18.25
CA VAL A 69 6.78 5.31 18.39
C VAL A 69 7.98 4.90 19.24
N LEU A 70 9.18 5.20 18.73
CA LEU A 70 10.46 4.87 19.34
C LEU A 70 11.16 6.14 19.81
N GLU A 71 11.76 6.07 21.00
CA GLU A 71 12.69 7.07 21.54
C GLU A 71 13.93 6.32 22.01
N GLU A 72 15.11 6.64 21.46
CA GLU A 72 16.36 5.92 21.75
C GLU A 72 16.25 4.39 21.56
N ASP A 73 15.58 3.95 20.48
CA ASP A 73 15.28 2.54 20.17
C ASP A 73 14.34 1.82 21.18
N GLN A 74 13.74 2.56 22.12
CA GLN A 74 12.75 2.02 23.05
C GLN A 74 11.33 2.41 22.62
N GLN A 75 10.42 1.43 22.66
CA GLN A 75 8.99 1.66 22.43
C GLN A 75 8.41 2.55 23.55
N VAL A 76 8.02 3.77 23.19
CA VAL A 76 7.40 4.74 24.10
C VAL A 76 5.88 4.84 23.93
N SER A 77 5.38 4.51 22.74
CA SER A 77 3.96 4.50 22.44
C SER A 77 3.66 3.54 21.30
N GLU A 78 2.42 3.09 21.22
CA GLU A 78 1.92 2.22 20.16
C GLU A 78 0.50 2.64 19.84
N GLY A 79 0.14 2.57 18.57
CA GLY A 79 -1.18 2.95 18.11
C GLY A 79 -1.51 2.30 16.78
N ARG A 80 -2.72 2.58 16.32
CA ARG A 80 -3.26 2.10 15.06
C ARG A 80 -3.33 3.25 14.07
N VAL A 81 -2.95 2.97 12.83
CA VAL A 81 -3.11 3.88 11.71
C VAL A 81 -3.97 3.21 10.65
N THR A 82 -5.04 3.87 10.25
CA THR A 82 -6.02 3.34 9.29
C THR A 82 -6.13 4.27 8.09
N VAL A 83 -6.12 3.69 6.90
CA VAL A 83 -6.40 4.37 5.63
C VAL A 83 -7.68 3.74 5.08
N PRO A 84 -8.86 4.33 5.34
CA PRO A 84 -10.14 3.68 5.03
C PRO A 84 -10.37 3.55 3.52
N GLU A 85 -9.89 4.52 2.74
CA GLU A 85 -10.01 4.58 1.29
C GLU A 85 -8.66 4.97 0.70
N PHE A 86 -7.96 4.01 0.11
CA PHE A 86 -6.75 4.20 -0.68
C PHE A 86 -7.02 3.76 -2.11
N MET A 87 -7.21 4.74 -2.98
CA MET A 87 -7.71 4.52 -4.34
C MET A 87 -6.68 4.89 -5.41
N HIS A 88 -6.84 4.29 -6.59
CA HIS A 88 -6.02 4.57 -7.76
C HIS A 88 -6.06 6.06 -8.16
N ASP A 89 -4.88 6.61 -8.50
CA ASP A 89 -4.69 8.01 -8.91
C ASP A 89 -5.10 9.08 -7.86
N GLU A 90 -5.35 8.66 -6.61
CA GLU A 90 -5.60 9.57 -5.50
C GLU A 90 -4.39 9.67 -4.57
N GLN A 91 -3.90 10.90 -4.37
CA GLN A 91 -2.77 11.18 -3.48
C GLN A 91 -3.21 11.82 -2.15
N ASP A 92 -4.45 12.31 -2.10
CA ASP A 92 -5.02 13.01 -0.95
C ASP A 92 -6.08 12.15 -0.24
N PHE A 93 -5.67 10.99 0.23
CA PHE A 93 -6.51 10.10 1.04
C PHE A 93 -6.41 10.43 2.53
N LEU A 94 -7.48 10.11 3.27
CA LEU A 94 -7.56 10.26 4.72
C LEU A 94 -6.68 9.22 5.42
N ILE A 95 -5.90 9.66 6.40
CA ILE A 95 -5.14 8.78 7.29
C ILE A 95 -5.60 9.08 8.72
N GLN A 96 -6.15 8.07 9.39
CA GLN A 96 -6.65 8.17 10.76
C GLN A 96 -5.65 7.53 11.72
N THR A 97 -5.36 8.21 12.82
CA THR A 97 -4.40 7.75 13.85
C THR A 97 -5.11 7.63 15.19
N GLU A 98 -4.99 6.48 15.85
CA GLU A 98 -5.65 6.19 17.13
C GLU A 98 -4.68 5.51 18.09
N GLY A 99 -4.85 5.71 19.41
CA GLY A 99 -4.11 4.96 20.44
C GLY A 99 -2.74 5.52 20.87
N PHE A 100 -2.20 6.54 20.19
CA PHE A 100 -0.86 7.11 20.48
C PHE A 100 -0.76 8.01 21.74
N GLY A 101 -1.84 8.16 22.51
CA GLY A 101 -1.85 8.94 23.75
C GLY A 101 -1.30 10.36 23.58
N GLY A 102 -0.24 10.70 24.32
CA GLY A 102 0.42 12.02 24.24
C GLY A 102 1.21 12.28 22.95
N HIS A 103 1.44 11.25 22.12
CA HIS A 103 2.26 11.33 20.92
C HIS A 103 1.46 11.47 19.63
N SER A 104 0.12 11.55 19.68
CA SER A 104 -0.73 11.64 18.48
C SER A 104 -0.32 12.78 17.55
N ARG A 105 0.02 13.96 18.09
CA ARG A 105 0.46 15.10 17.29
C ARG A 105 1.78 14.84 16.55
N LEU A 106 2.71 14.13 17.18
CA LEU A 106 4.00 13.76 16.58
C LEU A 106 3.78 12.79 15.41
N VAL A 107 2.90 11.81 15.59
CA VAL A 107 2.53 10.85 14.55
C VAL A 107 1.85 11.57 13.37
N GLU A 108 0.89 12.46 13.65
CA GLU A 108 0.21 13.22 12.61
C GLU A 108 1.16 14.14 11.81
N GLN A 109 2.17 14.72 12.45
CA GLN A 109 3.10 15.66 11.81
C GLN A 109 4.24 14.98 11.07
N ASP A 110 4.81 13.91 11.65
CA ASP A 110 6.04 13.31 11.15
C ASP A 110 5.78 11.96 10.46
N PHE A 111 4.94 11.10 11.04
CA PHE A 111 4.71 9.75 10.49
C PHE A 111 3.73 9.73 9.31
N VAL A 112 2.61 10.45 9.42
CA VAL A 112 1.57 10.48 8.37
C VAL A 112 2.11 10.90 7.00
N PRO A 113 2.97 11.95 6.87
CA PRO A 113 3.57 12.28 5.58
C PRO A 113 4.50 11.20 5.04
N LEU A 114 5.24 10.49 5.90
CA LEU A 114 6.12 9.40 5.50
C LEU A 114 5.32 8.20 5.00
N LEU A 115 4.26 7.80 5.71
CA LEU A 115 3.36 6.74 5.29
C LEU A 115 2.71 7.09 3.94
N ARG A 116 2.23 8.33 3.79
CA ARG A 116 1.67 8.81 2.51
C ARG A 116 2.68 8.67 1.38
N ALA A 117 3.92 9.14 1.58
CA ALA A 117 4.96 9.06 0.56
C ALA A 117 5.29 7.60 0.19
N ALA A 118 5.28 6.67 1.15
CA ALA A 118 5.48 5.25 0.90
C ALA A 118 4.31 4.63 0.12
N LEU A 119 3.07 4.95 0.48
CA LEU A 119 1.87 4.50 -0.23
C LEU A 119 1.78 5.09 -1.64
N CYS A 120 2.22 6.32 -1.89
CA CYS A 120 2.27 6.85 -3.25
C CYS A 120 3.20 6.05 -4.18
N ARG A 121 4.23 5.37 -3.65
CA ARG A 121 5.12 4.50 -4.44
C ARG A 121 4.50 3.13 -4.75
N TYR A 122 3.44 2.74 -4.03
CA TYR A 122 2.78 1.43 -4.23
C TYR A 122 2.24 1.26 -5.65
N GLN A 123 1.63 2.30 -6.22
CA GLN A 123 1.06 2.23 -7.57
C GLN A 123 2.13 1.88 -8.61
N ASP A 124 3.29 2.55 -8.54
CA ASP A 124 4.40 2.28 -9.44
C ASP A 124 4.97 0.87 -9.23
N ALA A 125 5.08 0.42 -7.99
CA ALA A 125 5.53 -0.93 -7.66
C ALA A 125 4.57 -2.01 -8.19
N LEU A 126 3.26 -1.82 -8.03
CA LEU A 126 2.22 -2.72 -8.51
C LEU A 126 2.28 -2.87 -10.04
N ILE A 127 2.42 -1.76 -10.74
CA ILE A 127 2.56 -1.76 -12.20
C ILE A 127 3.87 -2.43 -12.59
N ALA A 128 5.00 -2.09 -11.97
CA ALA A 128 6.31 -2.63 -12.33
C ALA A 128 6.39 -4.16 -12.17
N GLU A 129 5.90 -4.69 -11.05
CA GLU A 129 5.86 -6.14 -10.79
C GLU A 129 5.06 -6.87 -11.88
N HIS A 130 3.83 -6.40 -12.14
CA HIS A 130 2.91 -7.10 -13.02
C HIS A 130 3.09 -6.78 -14.50
N SER A 131 3.90 -5.77 -14.84
CA SER A 131 4.28 -5.49 -16.23
C SER A 131 5.19 -6.54 -16.83
N THR A 132 6.00 -7.21 -16.01
CA THR A 132 6.98 -8.22 -16.46
C THR A 132 6.30 -9.57 -16.75
N ASP A 133 5.32 -9.95 -15.94
CA ASP A 133 4.56 -11.21 -16.07
C ASP A 133 3.69 -11.27 -17.35
N LEU A 134 3.35 -10.12 -17.94
CA LEU A 134 2.43 -10.01 -19.07
C LEU A 134 3.12 -10.04 -20.45
N GLN A 135 4.45 -10.19 -20.51
CA GLN A 135 5.23 -10.24 -21.75
C GLN A 135 5.53 -11.67 -22.26
N GLN A 136 5.03 -12.71 -21.59
CA GLN A 136 5.25 -14.13 -21.94
C GLN A 136 4.08 -14.73 -22.74
#